data_AF-A0A7X7WL05-F1
#
_entry.id   AF-A0A7X7WL05-F1
#
_cell.length_a   1.000
_cell.length_b   1.000
_cell.length_c   1.000
_cell.angle_alpha   90.00
_cell.angle_beta   90.00
_cell.angle_gamma   90.00
#
_symmetry.space_group_name_H-M   'P 1'
#
loop_
_entity.id
_entity.type
_entity.pdbx_description
1 polymer ?
#
loop_
_entity_poly.entity_id
_entity_poly.type
_entity_poly.pdbx_seq_one_letter_code
_entity_poly.pdbx_strand_id
1 'polypeptide(L)'
;WSRAVIDIGVSYREDIDRVMDLMIQVAKGMKDDPKWGVDILEEPTLLGVNSFDESSVAVRIMFKTTPLFQWAIAREYRRRLKNRFDAEKIEIPFPQRTLSLDKDALEIFKK
;
A
#
# COMPACT_ATOMS: atom_id res chain seq x y z
N TRP A 1 -3.33 12.40 20.88
CA TRP A 1 -2.59 11.79 19.76
C TRP A 1 -3.59 11.29 18.74
N SER A 2 -3.21 11.16 17.48
CA SER A 2 -4.03 10.57 16.41
C SER A 2 -3.30 9.39 15.76
N ARG A 3 -4.01 8.63 14.91
CA ARG A 3 -3.47 7.48 14.19
C ARG A 3 -3.59 7.70 12.70
N ALA A 4 -2.51 7.49 11.97
CA ALA A 4 -2.57 7.25 10.54
C ALA A 4 -2.58 5.73 10.32
N VAL A 5 -3.71 5.20 9.86
CA VAL A 5 -3.84 3.79 9.45
C VAL A 5 -3.82 3.76 7.93
N ILE A 6 -2.93 2.96 7.36
CA ILE A 6 -2.65 2.97 5.92
C ILE A 6 -2.64 1.54 5.43
N ASP A 7 -3.52 1.27 4.47
CA ASP A 7 -3.59 0.01 3.74
C ASP A 7 -3.00 0.22 2.35
N ILE A 8 -2.08 -0.69 1.98
CA ILE A 8 -1.38 -0.69 0.69
C ILE A 8 -1.71 -1.99 -0.01
N GLY A 9 -2.44 -1.90 -1.12
CA GLY A 9 -2.72 -3.04 -1.99
C GLY A 9 -1.52 -3.36 -2.87
N VAL A 10 -1.07 -4.61 -2.83
CA VAL A 10 -0.04 -5.17 -3.74
C VAL A 10 -0.60 -6.35 -4.51
N SER A 11 -0.02 -6.63 -5.69
CA SER A 11 -0.46 -7.73 -6.55
C SER A 11 -0.31 -9.08 -5.83
N TYR A 12 -1.23 -10.02 -6.06
CA TYR A 12 -1.15 -11.38 -5.52
C TYR A 12 0.11 -12.15 -5.94
N ARG A 13 0.85 -11.66 -6.93
CA ARG A 13 2.08 -12.27 -7.43
C ARG A 13 3.35 -11.79 -6.71
N GLU A 14 3.24 -10.72 -5.92
CA GLU A 14 4.38 -10.16 -5.20
C GLU A 14 4.77 -11.03 -4.00
N ASP A 15 6.06 -10.98 -3.65
CA ASP A 15 6.54 -11.54 -2.39
C ASP A 15 6.12 -10.60 -1.24
N ILE A 16 5.18 -11.07 -0.43
CA ILE A 16 4.58 -10.30 0.65
C ILE A 16 5.59 -9.97 1.76
N ASP A 17 6.54 -10.86 2.05
CA ASP A 17 7.56 -10.60 3.07
C ASP A 17 8.51 -9.49 2.60
N ARG A 18 8.91 -9.52 1.32
CA ARG A 18 9.69 -8.42 0.72
C ARG A 18 8.93 -7.09 0.72
N VAL A 19 7.63 -7.10 0.41
CA VAL A 19 6.78 -5.90 0.45
C VAL A 19 6.74 -5.33 1.86
N MET A 20 6.52 -6.18 2.86
CA MET A 20 6.48 -5.82 4.28
C MET A 20 7.80 -5.18 4.75
N ASP A 21 8.94 -5.76 4.37
CA ASP A 21 10.26 -5.22 4.67
C ASP A 21 10.48 -3.83 4.09
N LEU A 22 10.08 -3.62 2.83
CA LEU A 22 10.20 -2.31 2.18
C LEU A 22 9.28 -1.26 2.81
N MET A 23 8.06 -1.65 3.17
CA MET A 23 7.12 -0.78 3.87
C MET A 23 7.69 -0.30 5.20
N ILE A 24 8.22 -1.19 6.03
CA ILE A 24 8.78 -0.79 7.33
C ILE A 24 10.08 0.02 7.16
N GLN A 25 10.93 -0.27 6.17
CA GLN A 25 12.12 0.52 5.87
C GLN A 25 11.75 1.97 5.49
N VAL A 26 10.76 2.16 4.63
CA VAL A 26 10.28 3.49 4.23
C VAL A 26 9.69 4.23 5.43
N ALA A 27 8.94 3.54 6.28
CA ALA A 27 8.34 4.11 7.48
C ALA A 27 9.38 4.59 8.48
N LYS A 28 10.42 3.78 8.74
CA LYS A 28 11.55 4.15 9.60
C LYS A 28 12.34 5.32 9.03
N GLY A 29 12.66 5.29 7.74
CA GLY A 29 13.31 6.42 7.08
C GLY A 29 12.49 7.71 7.11
N MET A 30 11.15 7.63 7.19
CA MET A 30 10.29 8.79 7.41
C MET A 30 10.27 9.25 8.87
N LYS A 31 10.38 8.33 9.84
CA LYS A 31 10.52 8.63 11.27
C LYS A 31 11.83 9.37 11.58
N ASP A 32 12.89 9.06 10.86
CA ASP A 32 14.22 9.67 11.02
C ASP A 32 14.36 11.03 10.30
N ASP A 33 13.42 11.36 9.42
CA ASP A 33 13.43 12.63 8.67
C ASP A 33 13.09 13.80 9.62
N PRO A 34 13.95 14.83 9.77
CA PRO A 34 13.70 15.94 10.70
C PRO A 34 12.42 16.73 10.43
N LYS A 35 11.93 16.73 9.17
CA LYS A 35 10.70 17.44 8.80
C LYS A 35 9.44 16.66 9.16
N TRP A 36 9.49 15.33 9.10
CA TRP A 36 8.30 14.48 9.24
C TRP A 36 8.29 13.67 10.54
N GLY A 37 9.46 13.26 11.00
CA GLY A 37 9.69 12.47 12.21
C GLY A 37 9.29 13.16 13.51
N VAL A 38 9.22 14.50 13.52
CA VAL A 38 8.74 15.31 14.65
C VAL A 38 7.27 15.07 14.97
N ASP A 39 6.47 14.72 13.96
CA ASP A 39 5.04 14.46 14.09
C ASP A 39 4.71 12.97 14.24
N ILE A 40 5.73 12.10 14.29
CA ILE A 40 5.61 10.66 14.51
C ILE A 40 6.13 10.35 15.92
N LEU A 41 5.22 9.98 16.81
CA LEU A 41 5.47 9.90 18.25
C LEU A 41 6.17 8.61 18.69
N GLU A 42 6.03 7.54 17.92
CA GLU A 42 6.55 6.20 18.22
C GLU A 42 7.02 5.52 16.93
N GLU A 43 7.73 4.40 17.06
CA GLU A 43 8.07 3.56 15.92
C GLU A 43 6.82 3.14 15.13
N PRO A 44 6.82 3.28 13.80
CA PRO A 44 5.73 2.80 12.97
C PRO A 44 5.52 1.29 13.16
N THR A 45 4.27 0.88 13.29
CA THR A 45 3.91 -0.53 13.48
C THR A 45 3.40 -1.12 12.18
N LEU A 46 4.12 -2.10 11.63
CA LEU A 46 3.62 -2.92 10.53
C LEU A 46 2.73 -4.02 11.11
N LEU A 47 1.47 -4.05 10.68
CA LEU A 47 0.50 -5.06 11.14
C LEU A 47 0.45 -6.29 10.24
N GLY A 48 1.02 -6.21 9.03
CA GLY A 48 1.05 -7.30 8.07
C GLY A 48 -0.19 -7.32 7.17
N VAL A 49 -0.53 -8.51 6.66
CA VAL A 49 -1.68 -8.71 5.77
C VAL A 49 -2.97 -8.44 6.54
N ASN A 50 -3.77 -7.50 6.04
CA ASN A 50 -5.02 -7.07 6.66
C ASN A 50 -6.26 -7.61 5.93
N SER A 51 -6.24 -7.69 4.60
CA SER A 51 -7.34 -8.25 3.81
C SER A 51 -6.87 -8.79 2.46
N PHE A 52 -7.71 -9.67 1.90
CA PHE A 52 -7.66 -10.11 0.51
C PHE A 52 -8.75 -9.35 -0.25
N ASP A 53 -8.36 -8.48 -1.18
CA ASP A 53 -9.26 -7.67 -1.99
C ASP A 53 -9.39 -8.25 -3.41
N GLU A 54 -10.28 -7.69 -4.25
CA GLU A 54 -10.64 -8.23 -5.57
C GLU A 54 -9.44 -8.49 -6.49
N SER A 55 -8.41 -7.65 -6.45
CA SER A 55 -7.20 -7.80 -7.27
C SER A 55 -5.90 -7.53 -6.51
N SER A 56 -5.95 -7.47 -5.18
CA SER A 56 -4.78 -7.15 -4.34
C SER A 56 -4.81 -7.82 -2.98
N VAL A 57 -3.63 -7.97 -2.38
CA VAL A 57 -3.46 -8.21 -0.95
C VAL A 57 -3.20 -6.88 -0.26
N ALA A 58 -4.02 -6.52 0.73
CA ALA A 58 -3.85 -5.27 1.48
C ALA A 58 -2.94 -5.50 2.69
N VAL A 59 -1.79 -4.82 2.71
CA VAL A 59 -0.86 -4.82 3.84
C VAL A 59 -1.04 -3.52 4.63
N ARG A 60 -1.17 -3.63 5.96
CA ARG A 60 -1.47 -2.51 6.84
C ARG A 60 -0.25 -2.06 7.65
N ILE A 61 -0.04 -0.75 7.69
CA ILE A 61 0.92 -0.08 8.58
C ILE A 61 0.25 1.06 9.34
N MET A 62 0.79 1.38 10.50
CA MET A 62 0.25 2.39 11.38
C MET A 62 1.30 3.32 11.96
N PHE A 63 0.96 4.61 12.03
CA PHE A 63 1.73 5.65 12.70
C PHE A 63 0.93 6.26 13.84
N LYS A 64 1.58 6.43 14.99
CA LYS A 64 1.08 7.28 16.08
C LYS A 64 1.59 8.70 15.84
N THR A 65 0.68 9.66 15.69
CA THR A 65 1.04 11.02 15.27
C THR A 65 0.59 12.08 16.27
N THR A 66 1.17 13.27 16.15
CA THR A 66 0.61 14.50 16.71
C THR A 66 -0.82 14.73 16.15
N PRO A 67 -1.74 15.32 16.93
CA PRO A 67 -3.09 15.60 16.45
C PRO A 67 -3.11 16.38 15.12
N LEU A 68 -4.05 16.04 14.24
CA LEU A 68 -4.24 16.65 12.90
C LEU A 68 -3.19 16.31 11.84
N PHE A 69 -2.05 15.71 12.21
CA PHE A 69 -1.00 15.33 11.25
C PHE A 69 -1.21 13.97 10.59
N GLN A 70 -2.19 13.17 11.00
CA GLN A 70 -2.41 11.82 10.48
C GLN A 70 -2.55 11.78 8.95
N TRP A 71 -3.20 12.78 8.34
CA TRP A 71 -3.35 12.86 6.88
C TRP A 71 -2.08 13.33 6.16
N ALA A 72 -1.31 14.22 6.79
CA ALA A 72 -0.04 14.67 6.24
C ALA A 72 0.96 13.52 6.22
N ILE A 73 1.11 12.82 7.34
CA ILE A 73 1.94 11.62 7.47
C ILE A 73 1.49 10.54 6.48
N ALA A 74 0.19 10.26 6.41
CA ALA A 74 -0.32 9.21 5.53
C ALA A 74 -0.11 9.50 4.03
N ARG A 75 -0.17 10.77 3.62
CA ARG A 75 0.06 11.15 2.22
C ARG A 75 1.53 11.09 1.84
N GLU A 76 2.40 11.62 2.70
CA GLU A 76 3.83 11.58 2.45
C GLU A 76 4.37 10.15 2.47
N TYR A 77 3.92 9.32 3.41
CA TYR A 77 4.29 7.90 3.44
C TYR A 77 3.91 7.20 2.13
N ARG A 78 2.68 7.37 1.64
CA ARG A 78 2.25 6.81 0.34
C ARG A 78 3.12 7.29 -0.82
N ARG A 79 3.50 8.56 -0.85
CA ARG A 79 4.39 9.11 -1.89
C ARG A 79 5.78 8.45 -1.86
N ARG A 80 6.40 8.35 -0.68
CA ARG A 80 7.70 7.69 -0.51
C ARG A 80 7.63 6.22 -0.88
N LEU A 81 6.56 5.55 -0.45
CA LEU A 81 6.37 4.13 -0.70
C LEU A 81 6.18 3.86 -2.19
N LYS A 82 5.39 4.68 -2.91
CA LYS A 82 5.25 4.58 -4.36
C LYS A 82 6.60 4.68 -5.06
N ASN A 83 7.38 5.71 -4.73
CA ASN A 83 8.72 5.88 -5.32
C ASN A 83 9.63 4.68 -5.03
N ARG A 84 9.54 4.09 -3.83
CA ARG A 84 10.31 2.88 -3.49
C ARG A 84 9.82 1.67 -4.28
N PHE A 85 8.52 1.47 -4.39
CA PHE A 85 7.94 0.36 -5.16
C PHE A 85 8.31 0.45 -6.64
N ASP A 86 8.34 1.64 -7.23
CA ASP A 86 8.80 1.84 -8.60
C ASP A 86 10.26 1.43 -8.79
N ALA A 87 11.13 1.84 -7.87
CA ALA A 87 12.55 1.50 -7.91
C ALA A 87 12.79 -0.01 -7.74
N GLU A 88 11.97 -0.65 -6.91
CA GLU A 88 12.05 -2.09 -6.58
C GLU A 88 11.25 -2.98 -7.54
N LYS A 89 10.55 -2.37 -8.51
CA LYS A 89 9.65 -3.01 -9.49
C LYS A 89 8.52 -3.83 -8.83
N ILE A 90 7.94 -3.30 -7.76
CA ILE A 90 6.77 -3.87 -7.10
C ILE A 90 5.51 -3.38 -7.80
N GLU A 91 4.69 -4.31 -8.26
CA GLU A 91 3.45 -4.01 -8.97
C GLU A 91 2.33 -3.62 -8.00
N ILE A 92 1.85 -2.38 -8.12
CA ILE A 92 0.57 -1.96 -7.55
C ILE A 92 -0.51 -2.33 -8.57
N PRO A 93 -1.40 -3.27 -8.25
CA PRO A 93 -2.27 -3.88 -9.24
C PRO A 93 -3.36 -2.90 -9.69
N PHE A 94 -3.63 -2.90 -10.99
CA PHE A 94 -4.89 -2.41 -11.53
C PHE A 94 -5.95 -3.52 -11.43
N PRO A 95 -7.24 -3.20 -11.31
CA PRO A 95 -8.29 -4.20 -11.32
C PRO A 95 -8.21 -5.07 -12.57
N GLN A 96 -8.04 -6.39 -12.39
CA GLN A 96 -8.04 -7.35 -13.49
C GLN A 96 -9.37 -8.10 -13.50
N ARG A 97 -10.01 -8.20 -14.68
CA ARG A 97 -11.27 -8.93 -14.84
C ARG A 97 -11.12 -10.02 -15.89
N THR A 98 -11.50 -11.23 -15.53
CA THR A 98 -11.68 -12.32 -16.49
C THR A 98 -13.14 -12.33 -16.91
N LEU A 99 -13.41 -12.11 -18.19
CA LEU A 99 -14.75 -12.21 -18.76
C LEU A 99 -14.95 -13.62 -19.31
N SER A 100 -15.84 -14.39 -18.68
CA SER A 100 -16.36 -15.61 -19.28
C SER A 100 -17.53 -15.22 -20.19
N LEU A 101 -17.36 -15.39 -21.50
CA LEU A 101 -18.40 -15.15 -22.48
C LEU A 101 -19.08 -16.45 -22.84
N ASP A 102 -20.40 -16.49 -22.72
CA ASP A 102 -21.21 -17.60 -23.24
C ASP A 102 -21.19 -17.61 -24.77
N LYS A 103 -21.48 -18.79 -25.36
CA LYS A 103 -21.37 -19.02 -26.81
C LYS A 103 -22.19 -18.02 -27.64
N ASP A 104 -23.35 -17.62 -27.15
CA ASP A 104 -24.25 -16.67 -27.83
C ASP A 104 -23.65 -15.24 -27.88
N ALA A 105 -22.87 -14.86 -26.85
CA ALA A 105 -22.18 -13.57 -26.82
C ALA A 105 -20.94 -13.53 -27.75
N LEU A 106 -20.30 -14.69 -27.99
CA LEU A 106 -19.15 -14.80 -28.89
C LEU A 106 -19.53 -14.56 -30.36
N GLU A 107 -20.78 -14.82 -30.75
CA GLU A 107 -21.25 -14.56 -32.12
C GLU A 107 -21.37 -13.06 -32.43
N ILE A 108 -21.65 -12.22 -31.41
CA ILE A 108 -21.76 -10.76 -31.55
C ILE A 108 -20.40 -10.12 -31.86
N PHE A 109 -19.30 -10.68 -31.32
CA PHE A 109 -17.94 -10.15 -31.53
C PHE A 109 -17.27 -10.64 -32.82
N LYS A 110 -17.89 -11.57 -33.57
CA LYS A 110 -17.35 -12.11 -34.83
C LYS A 110 -17.84 -11.37 -36.09
N LYS A 111 -18.60 -10.29 -35.93
CA LYS A 111 -19.12 -9.45 -37.01
C LYS A 111 -18.38 -8.11 -37.05
#